data_AF-A0A2S9GCF6-F1
#
_entry.id   AF-A0A2S9GCF6-F1
#
_cell.length_a   1.000
_cell.length_b   1.000
_cell.length_c   1.000
_cell.angle_alpha   90.00
_cell.angle_beta   90.00
_cell.angle_gamma   90.00
#
_symmetry.space_group_name_H-M   'P 1'
#
loop_
_entity.id
_entity.type
_entity.pdbx_description
1 polymer ?
#
loop_
_entity_poly.entity_id
_entity_poly.type
_entity_poly.pdbx_seq_one_letter_code
_entity_poly.pdbx_strand_id
1 'polypeptide(L)'
;IDDARRRLRLPVEEILLTALGRAVAATVGEGAVAVDLGGRGRPVLKPDVDLQRTVGWFTTIHPVVLNATGQATATQALDDVRDAL
;
A
#
# COMPACT_ATOMS: atom_id res chain seq x y z
N ILE A 1 -13.36 5.27 -5.93
CA ILE A 1 -12.46 4.19 -5.47
C ILE A 1 -13.23 2.87 -5.32
N ASP A 2 -14.36 2.82 -4.61
CA ASP A 2 -15.15 1.59 -4.46
C ASP A 2 -15.66 0.99 -5.78
N ASP A 3 -16.03 1.82 -6.75
CA ASP A 3 -16.40 1.34 -8.10
C ASP A 3 -15.22 0.64 -8.80
N ALA A 4 -14.04 1.26 -8.79
CA ALA A 4 -12.81 0.70 -9.36
C ALA A 4 -12.41 -0.61 -8.64
N ARG A 5 -12.46 -0.65 -7.31
CA ARG A 5 -12.23 -1.86 -6.51
C ARG A 5 -13.17 -3.00 -6.91
N ARG A 6 -14.48 -2.72 -7.06
CA ARG A 6 -15.47 -3.74 -7.43
C ARG A 6 -15.28 -4.24 -8.86
N ARG A 7 -14.99 -3.35 -9.81
CA ARG A 7 -14.82 -3.68 -11.23
C ARG A 7 -13.50 -4.40 -11.53
N LEU A 8 -12.41 -3.92 -10.94
CA LEU A 8 -11.06 -4.44 -11.20
C LEU A 8 -10.66 -5.56 -10.23
N ARG A 9 -11.42 -5.77 -9.16
CA ARG A 9 -11.15 -6.75 -8.09
C ARG A 9 -9.77 -6.56 -7.43
N LEU A 10 -9.31 -5.31 -7.36
CA LEU A 10 -8.03 -4.95 -6.78
C LEU A 10 -8.18 -4.53 -5.31
N PRO A 11 -7.19 -4.80 -4.44
CA PRO A 11 -7.10 -4.19 -3.13
C PRO A 11 -7.16 -2.66 -3.22
N VAL A 12 -7.82 -2.02 -2.26
CA VAL A 12 -7.89 -0.56 -2.20
C VAL A 12 -6.52 0.08 -2.02
N GLU A 13 -5.63 -0.60 -1.30
CA GLU A 13 -4.25 -0.21 -1.06
C GLU A 13 -3.45 -0.10 -2.37
N GLU A 14 -3.51 -1.11 -3.25
CA GLU A 14 -2.85 -1.05 -4.57
C GLU A 14 -3.30 0.17 -5.38
N ILE A 15 -4.61 0.46 -5.39
CA ILE A 15 -5.18 1.61 -6.11
C ILE A 15 -4.66 2.94 -5.52
N LEU A 16 -4.64 3.05 -4.19
CA LEU A 16 -4.22 4.26 -3.50
C LEU A 16 -2.71 4.51 -3.64
N LEU A 17 -1.88 3.48 -3.53
CA LEU A 17 -0.43 3.59 -3.69
C LEU A 17 -0.04 3.91 -5.12
N THR A 18 -0.75 3.34 -6.10
CA THR A 18 -0.56 3.70 -7.52
C THR A 18 -0.90 5.17 -7.75
N ALA A 19 -2.03 5.64 -7.21
CA ALA A 19 -2.42 7.04 -7.31
C ALA A 19 -1.43 7.97 -6.61
N LEU A 20 -0.88 7.55 -5.46
CA LEU A 20 0.14 8.28 -4.72
C LEU A 20 1.44 8.42 -5.52
N GLY A 21 1.97 7.32 -6.07
CA GLY A 21 3.17 7.35 -6.91
C GLY A 21 3.02 8.29 -8.11
N ARG A 22 1.87 8.27 -8.78
CA ARG A 22 1.55 9.20 -9.88
C ARG A 22 1.42 10.65 -9.42
N ALA A 23 0.82 10.89 -8.26
CA ALA A 23 0.69 12.23 -7.69
C ALA A 23 2.07 12.81 -7.33
N VAL A 24 2.96 11.99 -6.77
CA VAL A 24 4.34 12.41 -6.49
C VAL A 24 5.10 12.71 -7.77
N ALA A 25 5.00 11.84 -8.78
CA ALA A 25 5.60 12.07 -10.11
C ALA A 25 5.17 13.41 -10.72
N ALA A 26 3.88 13.74 -10.60
CA ALA A 26 3.31 14.97 -11.15
C ALA A 26 3.64 16.24 -10.36
N THR A 27 4.06 16.13 -9.10
CA THR A 27 4.22 17.30 -8.20
C THR A 27 5.66 17.52 -7.73
N VAL A 28 6.36 16.45 -7.35
CA VAL A 28 7.75 16.48 -6.86
C VAL A 28 8.72 16.10 -7.98
N GLY A 29 8.28 15.25 -8.91
CA GLY A 29 9.08 14.73 -10.01
C GLY A 29 9.21 13.22 -9.99
N GLU A 30 9.82 12.67 -11.04
CA GLU A 30 9.97 11.23 -11.21
C GLU A 30 11.08 10.64 -10.33
N GLY A 31 10.96 9.37 -9.95
CA GLY A 31 11.97 8.65 -9.18
C GLY A 31 11.41 7.57 -8.25
N ALA A 32 12.16 7.22 -7.22
CA ALA A 32 11.74 6.27 -6.19
C ALA A 32 11.27 7.00 -4.93
N VAL A 33 10.13 6.59 -4.39
CA VAL A 33 9.53 7.19 -3.19
C VAL A 33 9.33 6.11 -2.14
N ALA A 34 10.03 6.22 -1.00
CA ALA A 34 9.78 5.36 0.14
C ALA A 34 8.59 5.88 0.95
N VAL A 35 7.64 5.00 1.25
CA VAL A 35 6.47 5.29 2.10
C VAL A 35 6.38 4.27 3.23
N ASP A 36 6.00 4.73 4.40
CA ASP A 36 5.71 3.86 5.54
C ASP A 36 4.26 3.38 5.49
N LEU A 37 4.06 2.06 5.41
CA LEU A 37 2.74 1.45 5.40
C LEU A 37 2.37 0.85 6.75
N GLY A 38 1.18 1.21 7.21
CA GLY A 38 0.55 0.64 8.39
C GLY A 38 0.03 -0.76 8.11
N GLY A 39 0.57 -1.76 8.80
CA GLY A 39 0.12 -3.15 8.71
C GLY A 39 -0.83 -3.55 9.83
N ARG A 40 -1.28 -4.81 9.77
CA ARG A 40 -2.19 -5.39 10.77
C ARG A 40 -1.42 -5.68 12.06
N GLY A 41 -1.77 -4.95 13.11
CA GLY A 41 -1.04 -4.94 14.38
C GLY A 41 -1.15 -6.16 15.29
N ARG A 42 -1.94 -7.17 14.93
CA ARG A 42 -2.24 -8.31 15.82
C ARG A 42 -1.80 -9.64 15.19
N PRO A 43 -0.51 -9.83 14.86
CA PRO A 43 -0.03 -11.12 14.42
C PRO A 43 -0.15 -12.14 15.56
N VAL A 44 -0.47 -13.39 15.22
CA VAL A 44 -0.42 -14.50 16.17
C VAL A 44 1.06 -14.82 16.40
N LEU A 45 1.65 -14.22 17.43
CA LEU A 45 3.08 -14.40 17.73
C LEU A 45 3.35 -15.73 18.46
N LYS A 46 2.38 -16.21 19.25
CA LYS A 46 2.42 -17.50 19.95
C LYS A 46 1.01 -18.08 20.08
N PRO A 47 0.83 -19.41 20.14
CA PRO A 47 -0.49 -20.06 20.22
C PRO A 47 -1.31 -19.68 21.46
N ASP A 48 -0.64 -19.29 22.54
CA ASP A 48 -1.20 -18.97 23.85
C ASP A 48 -1.49 -17.47 24.05
N VAL A 49 -1.16 -16.63 23.07
CA VAL A 49 -1.35 -15.18 23.15
C VAL A 49 -2.55 -14.77 22.29
N ASP A 50 -3.64 -14.37 22.95
CA ASP A 50 -4.82 -13.80 22.30
C ASP A 50 -4.92 -12.29 22.55
N LEU A 51 -4.80 -11.50 21.47
CA LEU A 51 -4.89 -10.05 21.50
C LEU A 51 -6.25 -9.53 21.05
N GLN A 52 -7.26 -10.35 20.80
CA GLN A 52 -8.54 -9.91 20.21
C GLN A 52 -9.29 -8.88 21.06
N ARG A 53 -9.13 -8.90 22.38
CA ARG A 53 -9.83 -8.00 23.32
C ARG A 53 -8.90 -7.07 24.10
N THR A 54 -7.66 -6.91 23.63
CA THR A 54 -6.66 -6.05 24.28
C THR A 54 -6.62 -4.66 23.63
N VAL A 55 -6.88 -3.63 24.42
CA VAL A 55 -6.69 -2.23 24.02
C VAL A 55 -5.21 -1.87 24.12
N GLY A 56 -4.67 -1.22 23.09
CA GLY A 56 -3.26 -0.82 23.01
C GLY A 56 -2.87 -0.38 21.60
N TRP A 57 -1.64 0.10 21.45
CA TRP A 57 -1.08 0.44 20.14
C TRP A 57 -0.38 -0.78 19.55
N PHE A 58 -1.02 -1.36 18.54
CA PHE A 58 -0.56 -2.61 17.92
C PHE A 58 -0.04 -2.42 16.49
N THR A 59 -0.33 -1.29 15.84
CA THR A 59 0.03 -1.01 14.44
C THR A 59 1.47 -1.35 14.12
N THR A 60 1.69 -2.19 13.11
CA THR A 60 3.02 -2.42 12.52
C THR A 60 3.28 -1.38 11.45
N ILE A 61 4.54 -1.00 11.25
CA ILE A 61 4.97 -0.10 10.16
C ILE A 61 6.05 -0.82 9.37
N HIS A 62 5.97 -0.78 8.04
CA HIS A 62 6.98 -1.32 7.15
C HIS A 62 7.14 -0.41 5.92
N PRO A 63 8.38 -0.27 5.39
CA PRO A 63 8.62 0.59 4.25
C PRO A 63 8.24 -0.12 2.94
N VAL A 64 7.67 0.63 2.00
CA VAL A 64 7.45 0.22 0.61
C VAL A 64 8.02 1.28 -0.31
N VAL A 65 8.71 0.86 -1.37
CA VAL A 65 9.26 1.78 -2.38
C VAL A 65 8.35 1.80 -3.58
N LEU A 66 7.80 2.98 -3.89
CA LEU A 66 6.96 3.21 -5.05
C LEU A 66 7.78 3.80 -6.19
N ASN A 67 7.51 3.34 -7.41
CA ASN A 67 8.02 3.97 -8.62
C ASN A 67 7.12 5.17 -8.98
N ALA A 68 7.61 6.39 -8.76
CA ALA A 68 6.94 7.62 -9.17
C ALA A 68 7.30 7.93 -10.62
N THR A 69 6.46 7.48 -11.55
CA THR A 69 6.60 7.77 -12.99
C THR A 69 5.29 8.31 -13.56
N GLY A 70 5.38 9.32 -14.43
CA GLY A 70 4.23 9.87 -15.15
C GLY A 70 3.86 9.09 -16.42
N GLN A 71 4.72 8.18 -16.87
CA GLN A 71 4.63 7.56 -18.21
C GLN A 71 4.06 6.14 -18.21
N ALA A 72 3.93 5.49 -17.05
CA ALA A 72 3.37 4.14 -16.96
C ALA A 72 1.87 4.12 -17.30
N THR A 73 1.44 3.09 -18.01
CA THR A 73 0.01 2.79 -18.13
C THR A 73 -0.57 2.45 -16.75
N ALA A 74 -1.89 2.60 -16.59
CA ALA A 74 -2.54 2.28 -15.32
C ALA A 74 -2.29 0.83 -14.87
N THR A 75 -2.26 -0.12 -15.80
CA THR A 75 -1.97 -1.54 -15.52
C THR A 75 -0.54 -1.74 -15.06
N GLN A 76 0.45 -1.18 -15.77
CA GLN A 76 1.85 -1.27 -15.37
C GLN A 76 2.09 -0.67 -13.98
N ALA A 77 1.51 0.50 -13.71
CA ALA A 77 1.67 1.15 -12.41
C ALA A 77 1.03 0.34 -11.27
N LEU A 78 -0.06 -0.39 -11.54
CA LEU A 78 -0.68 -1.30 -10.57
C LEU A 78 0.16 -2.57 -10.34
N ASP A 79 0.74 -3.13 -11.40
CA ASP A 79 1.60 -4.31 -11.30
C ASP A 79 2.90 -3.97 -10.56
N ASP A 80 3.52 -2.82 -10.84
CA ASP A 80 4.69 -2.32 -10.09
C ASP A 80 4.40 -2.20 -8.59
N VAL A 81 3.22 -1.68 -8.22
CA VAL A 81 2.80 -1.57 -6.81
C VAL A 81 2.54 -2.94 -6.20
N ARG A 82 1.97 -3.88 -6.95
CA ARG A 82 1.74 -5.24 -6.48
C ARG A 82 3.06 -5.95 -6.18
N ASP A 83 4.06 -5.78 -7.05
CA ASP A 83 5.37 -6.40 -6.87
C ASP A 83 6.14 -5.80 -5.67
N ALA A 84 5.79 -4.56 -5.27
CA ALA A 84 6.38 -3.88 -4.12
C ALA A 84 5.75 -4.23 -2.77
N LEU A 85 4.58 -4.89 -2.75
CA LEU A 85 3.82 -5.29 -1.56
C LEU A 85 4.03 -6.76 -1.19
#